data_AF-A0A0L0T2I4-F1
#
_entry.id   AF-A0A0L0T2I4-F1
#
_cell.length_a   1.000
_cell.length_b   1.000
_cell.length_c   1.000
_cell.angle_alpha   90.00
_cell.angle_beta   90.00
_cell.angle_gamma   90.00
#
_symmetry.space_group_name_H-M   'P 1'
#
loop_
_entity.id
_entity.type
_entity.pdbx_description
1 polymer ?
#
loop_
_entity_poly.entity_id
_entity_poly.type
_entity_poly.pdbx_seq_one_letter_code
_entity_poly.pdbx_strand_id
1 'polypeptide(L)'
;MAQAPAPLALLLFLFATRWIQTILFLVATLAMQHLAFAQPSRAPARLFLDPTPSIIDTMAWRCSAKSNARLVENLFDANIITNPRVKSAMFAIDRGHYVHPGSSAYMDAPQTIGYSATISAPHMHAYALNLLEPYLRPGNRVLDVGCGSGYLTACMADMVGPEGKVVALDHIEELVEMTRANVERDQPGWTTNGRVECVVGDGREGYPARAPYSAIHVGAAAATIPQPLVDQLASPGRMILPVARSYGGQALMQVDKDQDGTVTTHTLMGVMYVPLTDKDAQLSGAV
;
A
#
# COMPACT_ATOMS: atom_id res chain seq x y z
N MET A 1 -72.64 46.43 -6.57
CA MET A 1 -71.68 46.50 -5.44
C MET A 1 -70.30 46.10 -5.94
N ALA A 2 -69.30 46.90 -5.57
CA ALA A 2 -67.85 46.66 -5.63
C ALA A 2 -67.14 46.55 -7.00
N GLN A 3 -66.64 47.69 -7.48
CA GLN A 3 -65.38 47.78 -8.25
C GLN A 3 -64.22 47.89 -7.24
N ALA A 4 -63.19 47.06 -7.39
CA ALA A 4 -61.92 47.15 -6.67
C ALA A 4 -60.82 47.72 -7.58
N PRO A 5 -59.90 48.57 -7.09
CA PRO A 5 -58.84 49.15 -7.92
C PRO A 5 -57.57 48.28 -7.89
N ALA A 6 -56.98 48.03 -9.05
CA ALA A 6 -55.65 47.41 -9.18
C ALA A 6 -54.65 48.41 -9.79
N PRO A 7 -53.93 49.21 -8.97
CA PRO A 7 -52.68 49.81 -9.45
C PRO A 7 -51.46 49.56 -8.53
N LEU A 8 -51.62 48.95 -7.35
CA LEU A 8 -50.50 48.87 -6.38
C LEU A 8 -49.49 47.75 -6.66
N ALA A 9 -49.92 46.61 -7.23
CA ALA A 9 -49.06 45.46 -7.44
C ALA A 9 -48.04 45.67 -8.58
N LEU A 10 -48.40 46.43 -9.62
CA LEU A 10 -47.53 46.68 -10.77
C LEU A 10 -46.40 47.69 -10.43
N LEU A 11 -46.69 48.64 -9.54
CA LEU A 11 -45.71 49.63 -9.07
C LEU A 11 -44.63 49.00 -8.18
N LEU A 12 -44.98 48.05 -7.31
CA LEU A 12 -44.01 47.36 -6.46
C LEU A 12 -43.04 46.47 -7.27
N PHE A 13 -43.52 45.84 -8.35
CA PHE A 13 -42.68 44.99 -9.21
C PHE A 13 -41.66 45.80 -10.02
N LEU A 14 -42.04 46.98 -10.50
CA LEU A 14 -41.14 47.87 -11.26
C LEU A 14 -40.09 48.56 -10.38
N PHE A 15 -40.38 48.78 -9.09
CA PHE A 15 -39.37 49.28 -8.15
C PHE A 15 -38.33 48.19 -7.80
N ALA A 16 -38.76 46.95 -7.54
CA ALA A 16 -37.85 45.87 -7.16
C ALA A 16 -36.80 45.53 -8.24
N THR A 17 -37.19 45.53 -9.52
CA THR A 17 -36.26 45.22 -10.64
C THR A 17 -35.20 46.30 -10.84
N ARG A 18 -35.55 47.57 -10.59
CA ARG A 18 -34.61 48.69 -10.73
C ARG A 18 -33.54 48.71 -9.62
N TRP A 19 -33.90 48.28 -8.41
CA TRP A 19 -32.96 48.15 -7.29
C TRP A 19 -31.97 47.00 -7.50
N ILE A 20 -32.43 45.86 -8.01
CA ILE A 20 -31.57 44.70 -8.30
C ILE A 20 -30.55 45.02 -9.40
N GLN A 21 -30.95 45.72 -10.46
CA GLN A 21 -30.03 46.14 -11.51
C GLN A 21 -28.98 47.16 -11.02
N THR A 22 -29.35 48.06 -10.10
CA THR A 22 -28.41 49.04 -9.55
C THR A 22 -27.36 48.37 -8.65
N ILE A 23 -27.76 47.38 -7.85
CA ILE A 23 -26.84 46.61 -6.99
C ILE A 23 -25.87 45.77 -7.84
N LEU A 24 -26.36 45.10 -8.89
CA LEU A 24 -25.50 44.34 -9.81
C LEU A 24 -24.47 45.22 -10.53
N PHE A 25 -24.84 46.46 -10.89
CA PHE A 25 -23.92 47.39 -11.53
C PHE A 25 -22.83 47.91 -10.56
N LEU A 26 -23.18 48.13 -9.29
CA LEU A 26 -22.22 48.55 -8.25
C LEU A 26 -21.22 47.43 -7.89
N VAL A 27 -21.66 46.18 -7.82
CA VAL A 27 -20.77 45.03 -7.57
C VAL A 27 -19.81 44.83 -8.75
N ALA A 28 -20.27 45.01 -9.99
CA ALA A 28 -19.41 44.90 -11.18
C ALA A 28 -18.36 46.03 -11.28
N THR A 29 -18.68 47.25 -10.83
CA THR A 29 -17.74 48.37 -10.84
C THR A 29 -16.70 48.29 -9.71
N LEU A 30 -17.06 47.77 -8.54
CA LEU A 30 -16.08 47.49 -7.47
C LEU A 30 -15.14 46.32 -7.82
N ALA A 31 -15.61 45.32 -8.57
CA ALA A 31 -14.75 44.23 -9.05
C ALA A 31 -13.70 44.69 -10.08
N MET A 32 -13.99 45.74 -10.87
CA MET A 32 -13.05 46.28 -11.85
C MET A 32 -12.00 47.24 -11.28
N GLN A 33 -12.20 47.80 -10.07
CA GLN A 33 -11.23 48.70 -9.44
C GLN A 33 -10.10 47.99 -8.68
N HIS A 34 -10.20 46.67 -8.45
CA HIS A 34 -9.13 45.86 -7.84
C HIS A 34 -8.19 45.16 -8.85
N LEU A 35 -8.42 45.32 -10.15
CA LEU A 35 -7.65 44.65 -11.22
C LEU A 35 -6.58 45.54 -11.88
N ALA A 36 -6.32 46.74 -11.35
CA ALA A 36 -5.44 47.72 -12.00
C ALA A 36 -4.33 48.24 -11.07
N PHE A 37 -3.60 47.38 -10.36
CA PHE A 37 -2.28 47.74 -9.81
C PHE A 37 -1.44 46.48 -9.56
N ALA A 38 -0.72 46.01 -10.59
CA ALA A 38 0.54 45.27 -10.46
C ALA A 38 1.15 45.09 -11.87
N GLN A 39 2.09 45.97 -12.22
CA GLN A 39 3.03 45.73 -13.32
C GLN A 39 4.23 44.94 -12.76
N PRO A 40 4.68 43.83 -13.38
CA PRO A 40 6.01 43.31 -13.14
C PRO A 40 6.98 43.84 -14.21
N SER A 41 8.07 44.44 -13.73
CA SER A 41 9.24 44.79 -14.52
C SER A 41 9.95 43.53 -15.04
N ARG A 42 10.48 43.62 -16.26
CA ARG A 42 11.30 42.60 -16.91
C ARG A 42 12.67 42.47 -16.23
N ALA A 43 13.01 41.25 -15.83
CA ALA A 43 14.35 40.68 -15.92
C ALA A 43 14.21 39.21 -16.36
N PRO A 44 15.08 38.66 -17.22
CA PRO A 44 14.94 37.28 -17.68
C PRO A 44 15.47 36.34 -16.59
N ALA A 45 14.60 35.87 -15.70
CA ALA A 45 14.91 34.70 -14.90
C ALA A 45 14.87 33.49 -15.83
N ARG A 46 16.02 32.81 -15.97
CA ARG A 46 16.11 31.51 -16.64
C ARG A 46 15.04 30.61 -16.05
N LEU A 47 14.13 30.14 -16.89
CA LEU A 47 13.17 29.09 -16.54
C LEU A 47 13.99 27.80 -16.35
N PHE A 48 14.56 27.60 -15.17
CA PHE A 48 14.84 26.26 -14.68
C PHE A 48 13.46 25.66 -14.45
N LEU A 49 13.01 24.88 -15.44
CA LEU A 49 12.09 23.79 -15.17
C LEU A 49 12.84 22.91 -14.16
N ASP A 50 12.56 23.09 -12.88
CA ASP A 50 12.87 22.07 -11.91
C ASP A 50 12.11 20.82 -12.39
N PRO A 51 12.82 19.74 -12.77
CA PRO A 51 12.13 18.50 -12.98
C PRO A 51 11.50 18.15 -11.63
N THR A 52 10.17 18.09 -11.58
CA THR A 52 9.51 17.30 -10.55
C THR A 52 10.24 15.96 -10.51
N PRO A 53 10.84 15.56 -9.38
CA PRO A 53 11.60 14.33 -9.35
C PRO A 53 10.63 13.23 -9.75
N SER A 54 10.95 12.55 -10.86
CA SER A 54 10.30 11.29 -11.17
C SER A 54 10.51 10.41 -9.94
N ILE A 55 9.44 9.81 -9.44
CA ILE A 55 9.45 8.94 -8.25
C ILE A 55 10.45 7.77 -8.40
N ILE A 56 11.02 7.57 -9.59
CA ILE A 56 11.89 6.47 -9.98
C ILE A 56 13.39 6.79 -9.78
N ASP A 57 13.80 8.05 -9.65
CA ASP A 57 15.24 8.40 -9.62
C ASP A 57 15.89 8.40 -8.22
N THR A 58 15.13 8.22 -7.15
CA THR A 58 15.71 7.92 -5.83
C THR A 58 16.12 6.46 -5.82
N MET A 59 17.28 6.15 -6.41
CA MET A 59 17.85 4.81 -6.49
C MET A 59 17.75 4.09 -5.13
N ALA A 60 16.87 3.08 -5.04
CA ALA A 60 16.61 2.25 -3.85
C ALA A 60 17.90 1.81 -3.13
N TRP A 61 18.97 1.53 -3.89
CA TRP A 61 20.31 1.21 -3.38
C TRP A 61 20.86 2.22 -2.36
N ARG A 62 20.48 3.50 -2.45
CA ARG A 62 20.88 4.58 -1.53
C ARG A 62 20.24 4.47 -0.15
N CYS A 63 19.21 3.64 0.02
CA CYS A 63 18.55 3.47 1.30
C CYS A 63 19.28 2.51 2.25
N SER A 64 20.24 1.74 1.72
CA SER A 64 21.07 0.82 2.51
C SER A 64 21.73 1.50 3.72
N ALA A 65 21.85 0.77 4.83
CA ALA A 65 22.41 1.29 6.07
C ALA A 65 23.19 0.22 6.85
N LYS A 66 23.67 0.58 8.05
CA LYS A 66 24.34 -0.34 9.00
C LYS A 66 23.44 -0.81 10.15
N SER A 67 22.21 -0.32 10.23
CA SER A 67 21.23 -0.68 11.26
C SER A 67 19.81 -0.59 10.70
N ASN A 68 18.87 -1.30 11.33
CA ASN A 68 17.45 -1.25 10.96
C ASN A 68 16.90 0.17 11.03
N ALA A 69 17.13 0.87 12.15
CA ALA A 69 16.68 2.24 12.36
C ALA A 69 17.10 3.17 11.21
N ARG A 70 18.38 3.13 10.81
CA ARG A 70 18.88 4.01 9.76
C ARG A 70 18.38 3.61 8.37
N LEU A 71 18.20 2.32 8.09
CA LEU A 71 17.58 1.83 6.86
C LEU A 71 16.16 2.38 6.73
N VAL A 72 15.36 2.25 7.78
CA VAL A 72 13.97 2.73 7.82
C VAL A 72 13.88 4.25 7.70
N GLU A 73 14.79 4.98 8.36
CA GLU A 73 14.92 6.44 8.17
C GLU A 73 15.21 6.79 6.72
N ASN A 74 16.20 6.16 6.09
CA ASN A 74 16.54 6.43 4.69
C ASN A 74 15.34 6.16 3.75
N LEU A 75 14.61 5.06 3.95
CA LEU A 75 13.42 4.73 3.16
C LEU A 75 12.31 5.78 3.35
N PHE A 76 12.17 6.34 4.56
CA PHE A 76 11.22 7.40 4.85
C PHE A 76 11.64 8.74 4.21
N ASP A 77 12.91 9.13 4.37
CA ASP A 77 13.47 10.34 3.78
C ASP A 77 13.42 10.31 2.25
N ALA A 78 13.52 9.12 1.65
CA ALA A 78 13.37 8.87 0.22
C ALA A 78 11.91 8.86 -0.27
N ASN A 79 10.92 9.06 0.60
CA ASN A 79 9.48 8.93 0.32
C ASN A 79 9.05 7.54 -0.20
N ILE A 80 9.80 6.48 0.12
CA ILE A 80 9.40 5.10 -0.13
C ILE A 80 8.42 4.65 0.95
N ILE A 81 8.71 4.93 2.21
CA ILE A 81 7.73 4.84 3.29
C ILE A 81 7.00 6.19 3.37
N THR A 82 5.70 6.20 3.15
CA THR A 82 4.89 7.43 3.16
C THR A 82 3.98 7.54 4.37
N ASN A 83 3.71 6.42 5.05
CA ASN A 83 2.83 6.38 6.21
C ASN A 83 3.61 6.19 7.53
N PRO A 84 3.39 7.02 8.57
CA PRO A 84 4.05 6.87 9.88
C PRO A 84 3.82 5.53 10.59
N ARG A 85 2.66 4.87 10.39
CA ARG A 85 2.39 3.54 10.95
C ARG A 85 3.26 2.47 10.30
N VAL A 86 3.47 2.57 8.99
CA VAL A 86 4.39 1.69 8.25
C VAL A 86 5.83 1.91 8.72
N LYS A 87 6.26 3.17 8.87
CA LYS A 87 7.57 3.50 9.44
C LYS A 87 7.74 2.87 10.82
N SER A 88 6.74 3.00 11.69
CA SER A 88 6.79 2.49 13.06
C SER A 88 6.90 0.96 13.08
N ALA A 89 6.12 0.25 12.27
CA ALA A 89 6.18 -1.21 12.17
C ALA A 89 7.54 -1.70 11.66
N MET A 90 8.06 -1.12 10.57
CA MET A 90 9.38 -1.50 10.06
C MET A 90 10.52 -1.13 11.00
N PHE A 91 10.34 -0.11 11.85
CA PHE A 91 11.30 0.24 12.89
C PHE A 91 11.30 -0.78 14.04
N ALA A 92 10.10 -1.26 14.44
CA ALA A 92 9.91 -2.22 15.52
C ALA A 92 10.36 -3.64 15.17
N ILE A 93 10.23 -4.02 13.89
CA ILE A 93 10.62 -5.34 13.38
C ILE A 93 12.02 -5.25 12.78
N ASP A 94 13.02 -5.76 13.49
CA ASP A 94 14.41 -5.69 13.03
C ASP A 94 14.67 -6.74 11.94
N ARG A 95 14.88 -6.27 10.71
CA ARG A 95 15.21 -7.10 9.55
C ARG A 95 16.43 -8.03 9.78
N GLY A 96 17.35 -7.67 10.67
CA GLY A 96 18.48 -8.50 11.08
C GLY A 96 18.07 -9.87 11.63
N HIS A 97 16.86 -10.00 12.18
CA HIS A 97 16.30 -11.27 12.63
C HIS A 97 15.65 -12.10 11.52
N TYR A 98 15.67 -11.68 10.25
CA TYR A 98 14.96 -12.37 9.17
C TYR A 98 15.87 -12.73 7.99
N VAL A 99 17.18 -12.70 8.21
CA VAL A 99 18.21 -13.08 7.24
C VAL A 99 19.19 -14.06 7.86
N HIS A 100 19.92 -14.81 7.02
CA HIS A 100 21.00 -15.68 7.50
C HIS A 100 22.14 -14.87 8.13
N PRO A 101 22.81 -15.39 9.18
CA PRO A 101 24.01 -14.76 9.73
C PRO A 101 25.06 -14.47 8.64
N GLY A 102 25.64 -13.27 8.68
CA GLY A 102 26.61 -12.81 7.67
C GLY A 102 25.99 -12.22 6.38
N SER A 103 24.66 -12.27 6.22
CA SER A 103 23.97 -11.60 5.12
C SER A 103 23.99 -10.07 5.28
N SER A 104 23.78 -9.35 4.17
CA SER A 104 23.65 -7.90 4.19
C SER A 104 22.24 -7.47 4.62
N ALA A 105 21.90 -7.68 5.90
CA ALA A 105 20.55 -7.47 6.45
C ALA A 105 19.94 -6.12 6.09
N TYR A 106 20.74 -5.06 6.17
CA TYR A 106 20.30 -3.67 6.01
C TYR A 106 20.66 -3.05 4.66
N MET A 107 21.04 -3.89 3.69
CA MET A 107 21.15 -3.47 2.30
C MET A 107 19.75 -3.42 1.68
N ASP A 108 19.44 -2.37 0.93
CA ASP A 108 18.17 -2.27 0.22
C ASP A 108 18.16 -3.13 -1.06
N ALA A 109 18.30 -4.45 -0.86
CA ALA A 109 18.35 -5.47 -1.89
C ALA A 109 17.83 -6.81 -1.33
N PRO A 110 17.33 -7.72 -2.19
CA PRO A 110 16.95 -9.05 -1.76
C PRO A 110 18.15 -9.83 -1.18
N GLN A 111 17.90 -10.69 -0.20
CA GLN A 111 18.92 -11.60 0.35
C GLN A 111 18.42 -13.05 0.25
N THR A 112 19.30 -13.98 -0.09
CA THR A 112 18.94 -15.41 -0.17
C THR A 112 18.61 -15.96 1.20
N ILE A 113 17.53 -16.74 1.30
CA ILE A 113 17.11 -17.43 2.53
C ILE A 113 17.14 -18.96 2.40
N GLY A 114 17.63 -19.48 1.27
CA GLY A 114 17.63 -20.91 0.95
C GLY A 114 16.37 -21.31 0.18
N TYR A 115 16.26 -22.58 -0.21
CA TYR A 115 15.07 -23.15 -0.88
C TYR A 115 14.64 -22.38 -2.14
N SER A 116 15.60 -21.86 -2.91
CA SER A 116 15.38 -21.00 -4.08
C SER A 116 14.53 -19.75 -3.78
N ALA A 117 14.53 -19.29 -2.53
CA ALA A 117 13.79 -18.13 -2.06
C ALA A 117 14.72 -17.01 -1.57
N THR A 118 14.18 -15.79 -1.61
CA THR A 118 14.84 -14.59 -1.09
C THR A 118 13.89 -13.83 -0.19
N ILE A 119 14.40 -13.24 0.90
CA ILE A 119 13.70 -12.15 1.56
C ILE A 119 13.73 -10.92 0.63
N SER A 120 12.57 -10.36 0.31
CA SER A 120 12.44 -9.21 -0.59
C SER A 120 13.22 -7.99 -0.09
N ALA A 121 13.58 -7.10 -1.01
CA ALA A 121 14.24 -5.84 -0.66
C ALA A 121 13.37 -5.00 0.31
N PRO A 122 13.98 -4.28 1.28
CA PRO A 122 13.28 -3.39 2.19
C PRO A 122 12.26 -2.45 1.53
N HIS A 123 12.58 -1.82 0.40
CA HIS A 123 11.61 -0.96 -0.29
C HIS A 123 10.35 -1.71 -0.76
N MET A 124 10.48 -2.98 -1.18
CA MET A 124 9.32 -3.78 -1.60
C MET A 124 8.39 -4.11 -0.44
N HIS A 125 8.94 -4.36 0.75
CA HIS A 125 8.13 -4.49 1.96
C HIS A 125 7.45 -3.17 2.32
N ALA A 126 8.14 -2.05 2.22
CA ALA A 126 7.55 -0.73 2.45
C ALA A 126 6.39 -0.44 1.47
N TYR A 127 6.55 -0.76 0.18
CA TYR A 127 5.47 -0.63 -0.81
C TYR A 127 4.26 -1.49 -0.45
N ALA A 128 4.44 -2.78 -0.16
CA ALA A 128 3.35 -3.67 0.23
C ALA A 128 2.62 -3.15 1.48
N LEU A 129 3.36 -2.75 2.52
CA LEU A 129 2.79 -2.22 3.75
C LEU A 129 2.04 -0.90 3.54
N ASN A 130 2.55 0.04 2.74
CA ASN A 130 1.83 1.27 2.41
C ASN A 130 0.51 0.99 1.70
N LEU A 131 0.52 0.06 0.73
CA LEU A 131 -0.67 -0.29 -0.05
C LEU A 131 -1.73 -1.00 0.79
N LEU A 132 -1.31 -1.82 1.74
CA LEU A 132 -2.18 -2.58 2.64
C LEU A 132 -2.56 -1.81 3.91
N GLU A 133 -1.85 -0.73 4.25
CA GLU A 133 -2.03 0.05 5.49
C GLU A 133 -3.50 0.28 5.86
N PRO A 134 -4.39 0.71 4.92
CA PRO A 134 -5.78 0.98 5.25
C PRO A 134 -6.53 -0.22 5.84
N TYR A 135 -6.09 -1.43 5.53
CA TYR A 135 -6.67 -2.71 5.92
C TYR A 135 -5.87 -3.44 7.01
N LEU A 136 -4.73 -2.87 7.44
CA LEU A 136 -3.94 -3.32 8.60
C LEU A 136 -4.34 -2.52 9.85
N ARG A 137 -5.54 -2.79 10.36
CA ARG A 137 -6.12 -2.14 11.55
C ARG A 137 -6.08 -3.09 12.76
N PRO A 138 -6.03 -2.56 13.99
CA PRO A 138 -6.10 -3.37 15.21
C PRO A 138 -7.26 -4.39 15.16
N GLY A 139 -6.98 -5.65 15.49
CA GLY A 139 -7.99 -6.73 15.51
C GLY A 139 -8.25 -7.41 14.16
N ASN A 140 -7.70 -6.89 13.06
CA ASN A 140 -7.90 -7.47 11.75
C ASN A 140 -7.20 -8.82 11.56
N ARG A 141 -7.73 -9.60 10.62
CA ARG A 141 -7.11 -10.84 10.12
C ARG A 141 -6.45 -10.62 8.78
N VAL A 142 -5.21 -11.08 8.64
CA VAL A 142 -4.38 -10.87 7.45
C VAL A 142 -3.75 -12.19 7.01
N LEU A 143 -3.57 -12.36 5.71
CA LEU A 143 -2.88 -13.51 5.11
C LEU A 143 -1.61 -13.05 4.41
N ASP A 144 -0.50 -13.73 4.68
CA ASP A 144 0.78 -13.58 3.97
C ASP A 144 1.11 -14.89 3.24
N VAL A 145 0.91 -14.90 1.92
CA VAL A 145 1.16 -16.05 1.05
C VAL A 145 2.59 -16.00 0.53
N GLY A 146 3.34 -17.09 0.70
CA GLY A 146 4.78 -17.13 0.46
C GLY A 146 5.52 -16.34 1.53
N CYS A 147 5.25 -16.62 2.81
CA CYS A 147 5.76 -15.84 3.94
C CYS A 147 7.29 -15.88 4.05
N GLY A 148 7.95 -16.89 3.49
CA GLY A 148 9.41 -16.95 3.35
C GLY A 148 10.15 -16.82 4.67
N SER A 149 10.82 -15.69 4.88
CA SER A 149 11.55 -15.44 6.14
C SER A 149 10.66 -15.03 7.32
N GLY A 150 9.43 -14.58 7.06
CA GLY A 150 8.50 -14.06 8.06
C GLY A 150 8.57 -12.55 8.33
N TYR A 151 9.45 -11.81 7.65
CA TYR A 151 9.63 -10.37 7.93
C TYR A 151 8.35 -9.55 7.71
N LEU A 152 7.72 -9.73 6.55
CA LEU A 152 6.50 -8.98 6.23
C LEU A 152 5.33 -9.44 7.10
N THR A 153 5.24 -10.75 7.39
CA THR A 153 4.30 -11.31 8.37
C THR A 153 4.40 -10.59 9.71
N ALA A 154 5.60 -10.42 10.26
CA ALA A 154 5.84 -9.74 11.53
C ALA A 154 5.45 -8.25 11.47
N CYS A 155 5.81 -7.54 10.38
CA CYS A 155 5.39 -6.16 10.19
C CYS A 155 3.87 -6.02 10.15
N MET A 156 3.17 -6.90 9.44
CA MET A 156 1.70 -6.89 9.42
C MET A 156 1.12 -7.24 10.79
N ALA A 157 1.73 -8.18 11.52
CA ALA A 157 1.31 -8.56 12.86
C ALA A 157 1.44 -7.39 13.84
N ASP A 158 2.52 -6.61 13.78
CA ASP A 158 2.69 -5.37 14.52
C ASP A 158 1.52 -4.40 14.24
N MET A 159 1.25 -4.14 12.96
CA MET A 159 0.24 -3.17 12.52
C MET A 159 -1.21 -3.54 12.88
N VAL A 160 -1.55 -4.84 12.90
CA VAL A 160 -2.88 -5.31 13.35
C VAL A 160 -3.00 -5.47 14.86
N GLY A 161 -1.94 -5.15 15.60
CA GLY A 161 -1.96 -5.09 17.05
C GLY A 161 -2.18 -6.44 17.76
N PRO A 162 -2.27 -6.43 19.10
CA PRO A 162 -2.35 -7.65 19.92
C PRO A 162 -3.61 -8.50 19.69
N GLU A 163 -4.71 -7.87 19.30
CA GLU A 163 -5.99 -8.55 19.01
C GLU A 163 -6.06 -9.06 17.57
N GLY A 164 -5.18 -8.59 16.69
CA GLY A 164 -5.11 -9.01 15.31
C GLY A 164 -4.44 -10.37 15.14
N LYS A 165 -4.61 -10.94 13.95
CA LYS A 165 -4.07 -12.25 13.60
C LYS A 165 -3.47 -12.22 12.19
N VAL A 166 -2.30 -12.80 12.03
CA VAL A 166 -1.67 -12.96 10.72
C VAL A 166 -1.40 -14.43 10.47
N VAL A 167 -1.86 -14.93 9.33
CA VAL A 167 -1.52 -16.28 8.86
C VAL A 167 -0.33 -16.15 7.92
N ALA A 168 0.79 -16.78 8.29
CA ALA A 168 1.96 -16.97 7.44
C ALA A 168 1.84 -18.32 6.74
N LEU A 169 1.67 -18.31 5.41
CA LEU A 169 1.46 -19.51 4.61
C LEU A 169 2.63 -19.69 3.63
N ASP A 170 3.25 -20.87 3.64
CA ASP A 170 4.27 -21.25 2.67
C ASP A 170 4.19 -22.75 2.37
N HIS A 171 4.54 -23.16 1.15
CA HIS A 171 4.53 -24.58 0.74
C HIS A 171 5.83 -25.32 1.10
N ILE A 172 6.88 -24.61 1.49
CA ILE A 172 8.14 -25.18 1.98
C ILE A 172 8.10 -25.22 3.51
N GLU A 173 8.09 -26.42 4.09
CA GLU A 173 8.00 -26.63 5.54
C GLU A 173 9.15 -25.92 6.29
N GLU A 174 10.35 -25.97 5.72
CA GLU A 174 11.53 -25.34 6.30
C GLU A 174 11.46 -23.81 6.29
N LEU A 175 10.74 -23.20 5.34
CA LEU A 175 10.48 -21.75 5.35
C LEU A 175 9.42 -21.38 6.39
N VAL A 176 8.42 -22.23 6.61
CA VAL A 176 7.43 -22.04 7.69
C VAL A 176 8.10 -22.13 9.06
N GLU A 177 8.98 -23.12 9.27
CA GLU A 177 9.77 -23.22 10.50
C GLU A 177 10.73 -22.04 10.67
N MET A 178 11.36 -21.57 9.58
CA MET A 178 12.18 -20.36 9.60
C MET A 178 11.37 -19.13 10.00
N THR A 179 10.18 -18.95 9.43
CA THR A 179 9.26 -17.87 9.79
C THR A 179 8.93 -17.93 11.28
N ARG A 180 8.53 -19.10 11.79
CA ARG A 180 8.22 -19.28 13.21
C ARG A 180 9.40 -18.91 14.11
N ALA A 181 10.59 -19.42 13.80
CA ALA A 181 11.80 -19.18 14.59
C ALA A 181 12.27 -17.71 14.54
N ASN A 182 12.17 -17.07 13.38
CA ASN A 182 12.56 -15.67 13.20
C ASN A 182 11.61 -14.73 13.97
N VAL A 183 10.30 -14.93 13.81
CA VAL A 183 9.26 -14.16 14.52
C VAL A 183 9.41 -14.32 16.04
N GLU A 184 9.59 -15.55 16.53
CA GLU A 184 9.72 -15.78 17.98
C GLU A 184 11.01 -15.19 18.56
N ARG A 185 12.09 -15.14 17.77
CA ARG A 185 13.35 -14.50 18.17
C ARG A 185 13.23 -12.99 18.28
N ASP A 186 12.53 -12.35 17.34
CA ASP A 186 12.34 -10.89 17.31
C ASP A 186 11.24 -10.45 18.29
N GLN A 187 10.13 -11.19 18.32
CA GLN A 187 8.92 -10.89 19.07
C GLN A 187 8.45 -12.12 19.87
N PRO A 188 9.08 -12.40 21.03
CA PRO A 188 8.73 -13.54 21.86
C PRO A 188 7.24 -13.58 22.22
N GLY A 189 6.65 -14.77 22.07
CA GLY A 189 5.26 -15.05 22.38
C GLY A 189 4.30 -14.92 21.21
N TRP A 190 4.67 -14.28 20.09
CA TRP A 190 3.72 -14.01 19.00
C TRP A 190 3.26 -15.26 18.27
N THR A 191 4.10 -16.29 18.19
CA THR A 191 3.70 -17.57 17.59
C THR A 191 2.91 -18.42 18.57
N THR A 192 3.29 -18.40 19.84
CA THR A 192 2.67 -19.24 20.90
C THR A 192 1.32 -18.70 21.37
N ASN A 193 1.11 -17.39 21.37
CA ASN A 193 -0.21 -16.77 21.63
C ASN A 193 -1.12 -16.72 20.38
N GLY A 194 -0.63 -17.27 19.26
CA GLY A 194 -1.34 -17.35 17.99
C GLY A 194 -1.60 -16.00 17.33
N ARG A 195 -0.85 -14.93 17.66
CA ARG A 195 -0.89 -13.67 16.90
C ARG A 195 -0.38 -13.89 15.48
N VAL A 196 0.64 -14.72 15.33
CA VAL A 196 1.14 -15.25 14.06
C VAL A 196 0.90 -16.75 14.00
N GLU A 197 0.09 -17.20 13.04
CA GLU A 197 -0.18 -18.62 12.76
C GLU A 197 0.64 -19.04 11.54
N CYS A 198 1.64 -19.90 11.74
CA CYS A 198 2.52 -20.39 10.67
C CYS A 198 1.97 -21.72 10.12
N VAL A 199 1.67 -21.78 8.82
CA VAL A 199 0.95 -22.87 8.15
C VAL A 199 1.74 -23.35 6.94
N VAL A 200 1.89 -24.66 6.81
CA VAL A 200 2.39 -25.30 5.59
C VAL A 200 1.23 -25.60 4.66
N GLY A 201 1.28 -25.10 3.43
CA GLY A 201 0.22 -25.35 2.44
C GLY A 201 0.42 -24.61 1.12
N ASP A 202 -0.41 -24.96 0.14
CA ASP A 202 -0.39 -24.31 -1.17
C ASP A 202 -1.00 -22.91 -1.09
N GLY A 203 -0.16 -21.90 -1.29
CA GLY A 203 -0.56 -20.50 -1.28
C GLY A 203 -1.65 -20.12 -2.28
N ARG A 204 -1.79 -20.87 -3.39
CA ARG A 204 -2.80 -20.62 -4.43
C ARG A 204 -4.22 -20.87 -3.93
N GLU A 205 -4.36 -21.75 -2.94
CA GLU A 205 -5.63 -22.12 -2.30
C GLU A 205 -5.98 -21.21 -1.11
N GLY A 206 -5.04 -20.34 -0.68
CA GLY A 206 -5.18 -19.54 0.54
C GLY A 206 -5.30 -20.41 1.79
N TYR A 207 -6.02 -19.91 2.79
CA TYR A 207 -6.28 -20.66 4.03
C TYR A 207 -7.71 -20.41 4.56
N PRO A 208 -8.71 -21.12 4.02
CA PRO A 208 -10.11 -20.89 4.32
C PRO A 208 -10.48 -20.95 5.82
N ALA A 209 -9.71 -21.71 6.61
CA ALA A 209 -9.95 -21.90 8.05
C ALA A 209 -9.89 -20.59 8.88
N ARG A 210 -9.27 -19.52 8.35
CA ARG A 210 -9.18 -18.21 9.02
C ARG A 210 -9.75 -17.05 8.20
N ALA A 211 -10.29 -17.34 7.03
CA ALA A 211 -11.01 -16.37 6.22
C ALA A 211 -12.25 -15.84 6.96
N PRO A 212 -12.76 -14.65 6.62
CA PRO A 212 -12.21 -13.72 5.63
C PRO A 212 -11.03 -12.87 6.17
N TYR A 213 -10.22 -12.35 5.25
CA TYR A 213 -9.06 -11.50 5.52
C TYR A 213 -9.29 -10.07 5.06
N SER A 214 -8.98 -9.08 5.90
CA SER A 214 -9.04 -7.68 5.50
C SER A 214 -7.92 -7.31 4.52
N ALA A 215 -6.77 -7.97 4.65
CA ALA A 215 -5.62 -7.81 3.79
C ALA A 215 -5.04 -9.18 3.39
N ILE A 216 -4.64 -9.32 2.13
CA ILE A 216 -3.87 -10.45 1.64
C ILE A 216 -2.63 -9.92 0.92
N HIS A 217 -1.46 -10.41 1.30
CA HIS A 217 -0.23 -10.22 0.55
C HIS A 217 0.18 -11.53 -0.11
N VAL A 218 0.67 -11.46 -1.34
CA VAL A 218 1.29 -12.60 -2.02
C VAL A 218 2.71 -12.23 -2.42
N GLY A 219 3.69 -12.88 -1.78
CA GLY A 219 5.12 -12.66 -1.95
C GLY A 219 5.75 -13.39 -3.14
N ALA A 220 4.94 -13.92 -4.06
CA ALA A 220 5.40 -14.66 -5.22
C ALA A 220 4.49 -14.39 -6.43
N ALA A 221 5.06 -14.40 -7.64
CA ALA A 221 4.37 -14.02 -8.86
C ALA A 221 3.44 -15.13 -9.35
N ALA A 222 2.13 -14.88 -9.34
CA ALA A 222 1.14 -15.82 -9.84
C ALA A 222 1.03 -15.77 -11.37
N ALA A 223 0.69 -16.89 -12.00
CA ALA A 223 0.38 -16.94 -13.43
C ALA A 223 -0.88 -16.12 -13.76
N THR A 224 -1.88 -16.20 -12.90
CA THR A 224 -3.14 -15.44 -12.92
C THR A 224 -3.54 -15.11 -11.48
N ILE A 225 -4.45 -14.16 -11.29
CA ILE A 225 -5.00 -13.87 -9.95
C ILE A 225 -5.70 -15.13 -9.41
N PRO A 226 -5.29 -15.71 -8.27
CA PRO A 226 -5.93 -16.91 -7.74
C PRO A 226 -7.32 -16.60 -7.18
N GLN A 227 -8.35 -17.21 -7.76
CA GLN A 227 -9.74 -17.02 -7.31
C GLN A 227 -9.96 -17.40 -5.83
N PRO A 228 -9.36 -18.48 -5.28
CA PRO A 228 -9.50 -18.80 -3.85
C PRO A 228 -9.10 -17.65 -2.92
N LEU A 229 -8.07 -16.86 -3.29
CA LEU A 229 -7.64 -15.69 -2.52
C LEU A 229 -8.64 -14.54 -2.64
N VAL A 230 -9.21 -14.33 -3.83
CA VAL A 230 -10.28 -13.34 -4.04
C VAL A 230 -11.50 -13.69 -3.21
N ASP A 231 -11.89 -14.96 -3.16
CA ASP A 231 -13.05 -15.43 -2.38
C ASP A 231 -12.86 -15.23 -0.87
N GLN A 232 -11.61 -15.39 -0.39
CA GLN A 232 -11.24 -15.23 1.02
C GLN A 232 -11.02 -13.77 1.46
N LEU A 233 -11.02 -12.80 0.55
CA LEU A 233 -11.01 -11.37 0.90
C LEU A 233 -12.31 -10.97 1.61
N ALA A 234 -12.19 -10.20 2.70
CA ALA A 234 -13.30 -9.55 3.36
C ALA A 234 -13.93 -8.46 2.47
N SER A 235 -15.16 -8.08 2.81
CA SER A 235 -15.86 -6.90 2.28
C SER A 235 -15.98 -5.86 3.40
N PRO A 236 -15.18 -4.78 3.41
CA PRO A 236 -14.14 -4.42 2.44
C PRO A 236 -12.80 -5.12 2.71
N GLY A 237 -11.99 -5.30 1.67
CA GLY A 237 -10.68 -5.94 1.77
C GLY A 237 -9.77 -5.62 0.58
N ARG A 238 -8.46 -5.82 0.75
CA ARG A 238 -7.46 -5.61 -0.31
C ARG A 238 -6.46 -6.74 -0.40
N MET A 239 -6.13 -7.15 -1.62
CA MET A 239 -5.01 -8.03 -1.92
C MET A 239 -3.96 -7.32 -2.77
N ILE A 240 -2.69 -7.54 -2.47
CA ILE A 240 -1.54 -7.14 -3.30
C ILE A 240 -0.79 -8.39 -3.72
N LEU A 241 -0.59 -8.55 -5.04
CA LEU A 241 0.13 -9.69 -5.61
C LEU A 241 0.85 -9.34 -6.92
N PRO A 242 2.01 -9.94 -7.21
CA PRO A 242 2.58 -9.93 -8.55
C PRO A 242 1.86 -10.92 -9.46
N VAL A 243 1.59 -10.52 -10.70
CA VAL A 243 0.96 -11.38 -11.72
C VAL A 243 1.80 -11.32 -13.01
N ALA A 244 2.01 -12.48 -13.63
CA ALA A 244 2.68 -12.59 -14.93
C ALA A 244 1.89 -11.83 -16.02
N ARG A 245 2.59 -11.18 -16.95
CA ARG A 245 1.98 -10.48 -18.09
C ARG A 245 2.08 -11.32 -19.35
N SER A 246 1.07 -11.23 -20.22
CA SER A 246 0.97 -11.99 -21.48
C SER A 246 2.14 -11.76 -22.46
N TYR A 247 2.84 -10.63 -22.34
CA TYR A 247 3.96 -10.25 -23.22
C TYR A 247 5.33 -10.36 -22.52
N GLY A 248 5.40 -11.07 -21.40
CA GLY A 248 6.60 -11.18 -20.56
C GLY A 248 6.66 -10.14 -19.44
N GLY A 249 7.42 -10.47 -18.41
CA GLY A 249 7.53 -9.68 -17.17
C GLY A 249 6.36 -9.90 -16.21
N GLN A 250 6.39 -9.19 -15.09
CA GLN A 250 5.38 -9.28 -14.03
C GLN A 250 4.91 -7.86 -13.67
N ALA A 251 3.67 -7.74 -13.22
CA ALA A 251 3.13 -6.50 -12.68
C ALA A 251 2.61 -6.73 -11.27
N LEU A 252 2.90 -5.79 -10.37
CA LEU A 252 2.25 -5.73 -9.07
C LEU A 252 0.82 -5.24 -9.28
N MET A 253 -0.15 -6.05 -8.85
CA MET A 253 -1.56 -5.78 -8.97
C MET A 253 -2.17 -5.56 -7.59
N GLN A 254 -3.16 -4.67 -7.56
CA GLN A 254 -4.05 -4.46 -6.43
C GLN A 254 -5.43 -5.01 -6.80
N VAL A 255 -5.99 -5.81 -5.90
CA VAL A 255 -7.36 -6.30 -5.99
C VAL A 255 -8.10 -5.77 -4.76
N ASP A 256 -9.15 -5.00 -5.00
CA ASP A 256 -10.01 -4.48 -3.94
C ASP A 256 -11.34 -5.22 -3.98
N LYS A 257 -11.88 -5.56 -2.82
CA LYS A 257 -13.27 -5.95 -2.65
C LYS A 257 -13.96 -4.87 -1.83
N ASP A 258 -14.99 -4.25 -2.39
CA ASP A 258 -15.74 -3.21 -1.69
C ASP A 258 -16.74 -3.80 -0.67
N GLN A 259 -17.52 -2.92 -0.04
CA GLN A 259 -18.49 -3.30 0.99
C GLN A 259 -19.66 -4.13 0.41
N ASP A 260 -19.98 -3.96 -0.87
CA ASP A 260 -21.04 -4.69 -1.57
C ASP A 260 -20.53 -6.02 -2.16
N GLY A 261 -19.23 -6.30 -2.04
CA GLY A 261 -18.59 -7.50 -2.57
C GLY A 261 -18.11 -7.37 -4.01
N THR A 262 -18.19 -6.17 -4.61
CA THR A 262 -17.69 -5.92 -5.96
C THR A 262 -16.16 -5.95 -5.94
N VAL A 263 -15.58 -6.71 -6.87
CA VAL A 263 -14.13 -6.85 -7.00
C VAL A 263 -13.62 -5.97 -8.14
N THR A 264 -12.64 -5.11 -7.84
CA THR A 264 -11.92 -4.31 -8.84
C THR A 264 -10.44 -4.65 -8.84
N THR A 265 -9.79 -4.49 -9.99
CA THR A 265 -8.35 -4.76 -10.14
C THR A 265 -7.63 -3.58 -10.77
N HIS A 266 -6.45 -3.28 -10.24
CA HIS A 266 -5.61 -2.16 -10.68
C HIS A 266 -4.17 -2.65 -10.88
N THR A 267 -3.57 -2.30 -12.02
CA THR A 267 -2.14 -2.51 -12.25
C THR A 267 -1.37 -1.34 -11.65
N LEU A 268 -0.39 -1.62 -10.79
CA LEU A 268 0.38 -0.58 -10.10
C LEU A 268 1.70 -0.29 -10.81
N MET A 269 2.58 -1.28 -10.91
CA MET A 269 3.93 -1.12 -11.47
C MET A 269 4.52 -2.44 -11.95
N GLY A 270 5.57 -2.37 -12.78
CA GLY A 270 6.36 -3.55 -13.14
C GLY A 270 7.21 -4.01 -11.97
N VAL A 271 7.34 -5.33 -11.77
CA VAL A 271 8.12 -5.92 -10.68
C VAL A 271 8.82 -7.21 -11.13
N MET A 272 9.68 -7.74 -10.26
CA MET A 272 10.35 -9.03 -10.43
C MET A 272 10.35 -9.77 -9.09
N TYR A 273 9.55 -10.83 -9.01
CA TYR A 273 9.35 -11.70 -7.88
C TYR A 273 9.65 -13.15 -8.28
N VAL A 274 9.98 -13.97 -7.27
CA VAL A 274 10.04 -15.42 -7.43
C VAL A 274 8.67 -15.96 -7.85
N PRO A 275 8.58 -17.03 -8.68
CA PRO A 275 7.29 -17.55 -9.12
C PRO A 275 6.46 -18.20 -7.99
N LEU A 276 5.15 -17.97 -7.99
CA LEU A 276 4.19 -18.75 -7.22
C LEU A 276 3.89 -20.04 -7.99
N THR A 277 4.51 -21.13 -7.58
CA THR A 277 4.65 -22.36 -8.38
C THR A 277 4.50 -23.62 -7.53
N ASP A 278 4.63 -24.79 -8.14
CA ASP A 278 4.67 -26.06 -7.43
C ASP A 278 5.95 -26.20 -6.62
N LYS A 279 5.83 -26.78 -5.42
CA LYS A 279 6.96 -27.04 -4.50
C LYS A 279 8.16 -27.69 -5.18
N ASP A 280 7.92 -28.76 -5.93
CA ASP A 280 8.99 -29.52 -6.58
C ASP A 280 9.69 -28.71 -7.68
N ALA A 281 8.97 -27.84 -8.38
CA ALA A 281 9.56 -26.96 -9.39
C ALA A 281 10.49 -25.94 -8.73
N GLN A 282 10.09 -25.33 -7.61
CA GLN A 282 10.92 -24.39 -6.88
C GLN A 282 12.20 -25.04 -6.34
N LEU A 283 12.10 -26.22 -5.74
CA LEU A 283 13.24 -26.91 -5.12
C LEU A 283 14.22 -27.49 -6.15
N SER A 284 13.73 -27.87 -7.33
CA SER A 284 14.57 -28.33 -8.45
C SER A 284 15.20 -27.19 -9.25
N GLY A 285 14.74 -25.95 -9.08
CA GLY A 285 15.17 -24.80 -9.89
C GLY A 285 14.63 -24.83 -11.32
N ALA A 286 13.52 -25.54 -11.55
CA ALA A 286 12.91 -25.72 -12.87
C ALA A 286 11.95 -24.58 -13.26
N VAL A 287 12.04 -23.43 -12.59
CA VAL A 287 11.12 -22.27 -12.70
C VAL A 287 11.81 -21.04 -13.27
#